data_AF-A8Q0H3-F1
#
_entry.id   AF-A8Q0H3-F1
#
_cell.length_a   1.000
_cell.length_b   1.000
_cell.length_c   1.000
_cell.angle_alpha   90.00
_cell.angle_beta   90.00
_cell.angle_gamma   90.00
#
_symmetry.space_group_name_H-M   'P 1'
#
loop_
_entity.id
_entity.type
_entity.pdbx_description
1 polymer ?
#
loop_
_entity_poly.entity_id
_entity_poly.type
_entity_poly.pdbx_seq_one_letter_code
_entity_poly.pdbx_strand_id
1 'polypeptide(L)'
;MRAGRRTAYLSRASFSSSAWCYRQAKPGKVPLQSALLVSRPPVLLREPSTFEREYFRFNTELSHRIQQPFAREHYFKKGSSAEARFDEYYAQLQKTWDGDALIRSHSEADAAAATASANANADVNKSANAPAAGGESDLFTTMPRTTAADAQNDQRSLERALDRTLYLVVQRATGQDHLPQWHLPTKRLPQPRTPTDSLHESGLDAVRELLGATMDIWLVSRLPIAMIPHAAGAKVRIWACTAPCSYQL
;
A
#
# COMPACT_ATOMS: atom_id res chain seq x y z
N MET A 1 49.53 -19.44 61.14
CA MET A 1 50.35 -19.28 59.92
C MET A 1 49.94 -20.31 58.87
N ARG A 2 49.25 -19.85 57.81
CA ARG A 2 49.31 -20.30 56.39
C ARG A 2 48.01 -19.88 55.71
N ALA A 3 48.03 -18.68 55.14
CA ALA A 3 47.01 -18.19 54.25
C ALA A 3 47.20 -18.84 52.87
N GLY A 4 46.21 -19.62 52.41
CA GLY A 4 46.16 -20.17 51.06
C GLY A 4 45.27 -19.30 50.18
N ARG A 5 45.88 -18.57 49.25
CA ARG A 5 45.18 -17.77 48.22
C ARG A 5 44.47 -18.72 47.24
N ARG A 6 43.15 -18.60 47.11
CA ARG A 6 42.36 -19.24 46.04
C ARG A 6 42.13 -18.22 44.93
N THR A 7 42.76 -18.46 43.78
CA THR A 7 42.51 -17.75 42.53
C THR A 7 41.18 -18.23 41.93
N ALA A 8 40.26 -17.31 41.68
CA ALA A 8 39.01 -17.58 40.98
C ALA A 8 39.29 -17.62 39.46
N TYR A 9 39.06 -18.77 38.84
CA TYR A 9 39.03 -18.90 37.38
C TYR A 9 37.61 -18.59 36.90
N LEU A 10 37.50 -17.59 36.02
CA LEU A 10 36.27 -17.23 35.33
C LEU A 10 35.80 -18.40 34.44
N SER A 11 34.60 -18.91 34.69
CA SER A 11 33.97 -19.92 33.84
C SER A 11 33.58 -19.30 32.50
N ARG A 12 34.16 -19.80 31.42
CA ARG A 12 33.79 -19.46 30.05
C ARG A 12 32.41 -20.08 29.77
N ALA A 13 31.37 -19.24 29.68
CA ALA A 13 30.04 -19.68 29.30
C ALA A 13 30.09 -20.27 27.88
N SER A 14 29.80 -21.57 27.77
CA SER A 14 29.66 -22.24 26.49
C SER A 14 28.32 -21.83 25.89
N PHE A 15 28.35 -21.07 24.79
CA PHE A 15 27.16 -20.82 23.98
C PHE A 15 26.75 -22.15 23.33
N SER A 16 25.69 -22.76 23.87
CA SER A 16 25.01 -23.87 23.22
C SER A 16 24.35 -23.35 21.95
N SER A 17 25.01 -23.58 20.81
CA SER A 17 24.39 -23.46 19.49
C SER A 17 23.23 -24.45 19.46
N SER A 18 22.01 -23.93 19.54
CA SER A 18 20.81 -24.73 19.29
C SER A 18 20.78 -25.09 17.82
N ALA A 19 21.40 -26.23 17.49
CA ALA A 19 21.33 -26.81 16.17
C ALA A 19 19.85 -27.05 15.85
N TRP A 20 19.36 -26.32 14.85
CA TRP A 20 18.03 -26.49 14.30
C TRP A 20 17.87 -27.94 13.83
N CYS A 21 17.06 -28.71 14.54
CA CYS A 21 16.75 -30.08 14.15
C CYS A 21 15.77 -30.05 12.96
N TYR A 22 16.30 -30.18 11.75
CA TYR A 22 15.49 -30.46 10.56
C TYR A 22 14.90 -31.87 10.74
N ARG A 23 13.59 -31.98 10.97
CA ARG A 23 12.90 -33.26 10.79
C ARG A 23 13.02 -33.66 9.33
N GLN A 24 13.89 -34.62 9.04
CA GLN A 24 13.96 -35.22 7.72
C GLN A 24 12.73 -36.11 7.52
N ALA A 25 11.79 -35.64 6.69
CA ALA A 25 10.71 -36.46 6.19
C ALA A 25 11.28 -37.52 5.25
N LYS A 26 10.74 -38.74 5.30
CA LYS A 26 11.12 -39.84 4.40
C LYS A 26 10.97 -39.37 2.94
N PRO A 27 11.96 -39.62 2.05
CA PRO A 27 11.93 -39.16 0.66
C PRO A 27 10.92 -39.99 -0.15
N GLY A 28 9.63 -39.67 -0.02
CA GLY A 28 8.64 -39.97 -1.06
C GLY A 28 8.84 -39.03 -2.24
N LYS A 29 8.48 -39.45 -3.47
CA LYS A 29 8.49 -38.57 -4.64
C LYS A 29 7.40 -37.50 -4.48
N VAL A 30 7.71 -36.40 -3.81
CA VAL A 30 6.78 -35.26 -3.67
C VAL A 30 6.87 -34.42 -4.95
N PRO A 31 5.76 -34.18 -5.67
CA PRO A 31 5.79 -33.34 -6.86
C PRO A 31 6.13 -31.90 -6.45
N LEU A 32 7.18 -31.35 -7.05
CA LEU A 32 7.52 -29.94 -6.86
C LEU A 32 6.59 -29.08 -7.72
N GLN A 33 6.07 -28.02 -7.11
CA GLN A 33 5.20 -27.05 -7.76
C GLN A 33 5.78 -25.66 -7.58
N SER A 34 5.68 -24.83 -8.61
CA SER A 34 5.99 -23.40 -8.52
C SER A 34 4.68 -22.62 -8.48
N ALA A 35 4.54 -21.75 -7.49
CA ALA A 35 3.40 -20.86 -7.34
C ALA A 35 3.89 -19.42 -7.48
N LEU A 36 3.19 -18.60 -8.27
CA LEU A 36 3.54 -17.19 -8.45
C LEU A 36 2.58 -16.28 -7.69
N LEU A 37 3.13 -15.47 -6.79
CA LEU A 37 2.40 -14.38 -6.15
C LEU A 37 2.55 -13.11 -6.98
N VAL A 38 1.49 -12.72 -7.69
CA VAL A 38 1.50 -11.48 -8.47
C VAL A 38 0.82 -10.37 -7.67
N SER A 39 1.52 -9.26 -7.49
CA SER A 39 1.04 -8.10 -6.76
C SER A 39 0.99 -6.85 -7.63
N ARG A 40 -0.11 -6.11 -7.56
CA ARG A 40 -0.22 -4.75 -8.11
C ARG A 40 0.06 -3.76 -6.97
N PRO A 41 1.12 -2.92 -7.04
CA PRO A 41 1.44 -1.95 -5.98
C PRO A 41 0.38 -0.84 -5.88
N PRO A 42 0.25 -0.16 -4.73
CA PRO A 42 -0.65 0.98 -4.60
C PRO A 42 -0.19 2.13 -5.52
N VAL A 43 -1.14 2.73 -6.22
CA VAL A 43 -0.94 3.89 -7.10
C VAL A 43 -1.16 5.19 -6.31
N LEU A 44 -2.08 5.17 -5.35
CA LEU A 44 -2.36 6.29 -4.47
C LEU A 44 -1.72 6.10 -3.10
N LEU A 45 -1.45 7.22 -2.42
CA LEU A 45 -1.07 7.21 -1.01
C LEU A 45 -2.24 6.71 -0.17
N ARG A 46 -1.93 5.97 0.90
CA ARG A 46 -2.94 5.53 1.86
C ARG A 46 -3.71 6.71 2.43
N GLU A 47 -4.96 6.46 2.80
CA GLU A 47 -5.72 7.44 3.56
C GLU A 47 -5.15 7.56 4.99
N PRO A 48 -4.89 8.79 5.49
CA PRO A 48 -4.45 8.98 6.86
C PRO A 48 -5.56 8.62 7.83
N SER A 49 -5.19 8.05 8.97
CA SER A 49 -6.14 7.78 10.07
C SER A 49 -6.69 9.09 10.64
N THR A 50 -7.79 9.01 11.39
CA THR A 50 -8.40 10.18 12.05
C THR A 50 -7.39 10.90 12.95
N PHE A 51 -6.59 10.17 13.72
CA PHE A 51 -5.53 10.74 14.55
C PHE A 51 -4.44 11.43 13.72
N GLU A 52 -3.96 10.79 12.65
CA GLU A 52 -2.93 11.37 11.78
C GLU A 52 -3.42 12.64 11.09
N ARG A 53 -4.69 12.68 10.66
CA ARG A 53 -5.32 13.88 10.10
C ARG A 53 -5.28 15.04 11.08
N GLU A 54 -5.68 14.80 12.33
CA GLU A 54 -5.66 15.81 13.39
C GLU A 54 -4.23 16.27 13.74
N TYR A 55 -3.29 15.33 13.78
CA TYR A 55 -1.87 15.64 13.98
C TYR A 55 -1.30 16.53 12.87
N PHE A 56 -1.58 16.20 11.60
CA PHE A 56 -1.16 17.02 10.47
C PHE A 56 -1.82 18.39 10.50
N ARG A 57 -3.13 18.46 10.79
CA ARG A 57 -3.83 19.75 10.92
C ARG A 57 -3.14 20.63 11.95
N PHE A 58 -2.93 20.10 13.15
CA PHE A 58 -2.28 20.85 14.24
C PHE A 58 -0.89 21.35 13.85
N ASN A 59 -0.07 20.52 13.20
CA ASN A 59 1.26 20.93 12.76
C ASN A 59 1.22 21.99 11.65
N THR A 60 0.25 21.91 10.73
CA THR A 60 0.03 22.93 9.71
C THR A 60 -0.35 24.26 10.37
N GLU A 61 -1.29 24.26 11.33
CA GLU A 61 -1.66 25.45 12.10
C GLU A 61 -0.46 26.04 12.86
N LEU A 62 0.32 25.19 13.54
CA LEU A 62 1.54 25.59 14.23
C LEU A 62 2.54 26.23 13.26
N SER A 63 2.75 25.62 12.09
CA SER A 63 3.64 26.16 11.07
C SER A 63 3.19 27.53 10.57
N HIS A 64 1.89 27.75 10.39
CA HIS A 64 1.35 29.04 9.95
C HIS A 64 1.53 30.14 11.00
N ARG A 65 1.58 29.80 12.29
CA ARG A 65 1.84 30.75 13.38
C ARG A 65 3.32 31.07 13.57
N ILE A 66 4.19 30.10 13.35
CA ILE A 66 5.65 30.25 13.56
C ILE A 66 6.34 30.79 12.30
N GLN A 67 5.79 30.55 11.11
CA GLN A 67 6.40 30.99 9.86
C GLN A 67 6.58 32.51 9.83
N GLN A 68 7.63 32.94 9.13
CA GLN A 68 7.81 34.34 8.81
C GLN A 68 6.67 34.82 7.90
N PRO A 69 6.24 36.09 8.03
CA PRO A 69 5.24 36.64 7.13
C PRO A 69 5.73 36.61 5.68
N PHE A 70 4.82 36.32 4.76
CA PHE A 70 5.14 36.22 3.34
C PHE A 70 5.53 37.60 2.77
N ALA A 71 6.68 37.68 2.10
CA ALA A 71 7.22 38.92 1.53
C ALA A 71 6.52 39.28 0.21
N ARG A 72 5.29 39.77 0.28
CA ARG A 72 4.43 40.09 -0.89
C ARG A 72 5.12 40.98 -1.94
N GLU A 73 5.79 42.02 -1.49
CA GLU A 73 6.46 43.03 -2.33
C GLU A 73 7.61 42.49 -3.18
N HIS A 74 8.18 41.35 -2.78
CA HIS A 74 9.26 40.70 -3.54
C HIS A 74 8.73 39.98 -4.78
N TYR A 75 7.53 39.38 -4.67
CA TYR A 75 6.94 38.55 -5.72
C TYR A 75 5.95 39.31 -6.59
N PHE A 76 5.20 40.25 -6.00
CA PHE A 76 4.18 41.03 -6.70
C PHE A 76 4.54 42.51 -6.70
N LYS A 77 4.33 43.15 -7.86
CA LYS A 77 4.44 44.61 -7.97
C LYS A 77 3.19 45.26 -7.40
N LYS A 78 3.36 46.33 -6.63
CA LYS A 78 2.27 47.14 -6.06
C LYS A 78 1.32 47.64 -7.16
N GLY A 79 0.03 47.48 -6.95
CA GLY A 79 -1.04 47.88 -7.86
C GLY A 79 -1.23 46.96 -9.07
N SER A 80 -0.53 45.82 -9.14
CA SER A 80 -0.72 44.83 -10.21
C SER A 80 -2.04 44.07 -10.00
N SER A 81 -2.69 43.66 -11.09
CA SER A 81 -3.84 42.74 -11.03
C SER A 81 -3.49 41.41 -10.37
N ALA A 82 -2.22 41.02 -10.40
CA ALA A 82 -1.71 39.84 -9.71
C ALA A 82 -1.70 40.02 -8.18
N GLU A 83 -1.40 41.22 -7.68
CA GLU A 83 -1.43 41.52 -6.23
C GLU A 83 -2.87 41.43 -5.70
N ALA A 84 -3.83 42.04 -6.41
CA ALA A 84 -5.23 42.01 -6.01
C ALA A 84 -5.80 40.57 -5.96
N ARG A 85 -5.52 39.75 -6.99
CA ARG A 85 -5.92 38.33 -7.00
C ARG A 85 -5.28 37.53 -5.88
N PHE A 86 -4.01 37.81 -5.58
CA PHE A 86 -3.30 37.17 -4.47
C PHE A 86 -3.93 37.55 -3.13
N ASP A 87 -4.25 38.83 -2.89
CA ASP A 87 -4.87 39.29 -1.65
C ASP A 87 -6.25 38.64 -1.43
N GLU A 88 -7.06 38.54 -2.49
CA GLU A 88 -8.36 37.84 -2.44
C GLU A 88 -8.18 36.35 -2.09
N TYR A 89 -7.26 35.66 -2.76
CA TYR A 89 -6.96 34.26 -2.50
C TYR A 89 -6.41 34.05 -1.09
N TYR A 90 -5.49 34.90 -0.65
CA TYR A 90 -4.86 34.81 0.66
C TYR A 90 -5.87 35.06 1.79
N ALA A 91 -6.82 36.00 1.60
CA ALA A 91 -7.91 36.22 2.54
C ALA A 91 -8.85 35.02 2.66
N GLN A 92 -9.07 34.27 1.56
CA GLN A 92 -9.82 33.01 1.60
C GLN A 92 -9.03 31.91 2.32
N LEU A 93 -7.73 31.81 2.04
CA LEU A 93 -6.84 30.84 2.67
C LEU A 93 -6.70 31.07 4.18
N GLN A 94 -6.61 32.32 4.62
CA GLN A 94 -6.48 32.64 6.05
C GLN A 94 -7.70 32.18 6.87
N LYS A 95 -8.90 32.13 6.27
CA LYS A 95 -10.10 31.58 6.92
C LYS A 95 -10.01 30.08 7.18
N THR A 96 -9.22 29.35 6.37
CA THR A 96 -9.06 27.89 6.55
C THR A 96 -8.01 27.55 7.61
N TRP A 97 -7.17 28.50 8.02
CA TRP A 97 -6.14 28.32 9.04
C TRP A 97 -6.70 28.31 10.47
N ASP A 98 -7.90 28.84 10.68
CA ASP A 98 -8.59 28.75 11.96
C ASP A 98 -9.14 27.32 12.13
N GLY A 99 -8.49 26.52 12.99
CA GLY A 99 -8.85 25.11 13.21
C GLY A 99 -10.33 24.89 13.59
N ASP A 100 -10.95 25.88 14.22
CA ASP A 100 -12.36 25.92 14.58
C ASP A 100 -13.29 25.93 13.36
N ALA A 101 -12.88 26.56 12.25
CA ALA A 101 -13.62 26.55 10.99
C ALA A 101 -13.44 25.21 10.26
N LEU A 102 -12.27 24.58 10.39
CA LEU A 102 -11.98 23.29 9.74
C LEU A 102 -12.70 22.09 10.40
N ILE A 103 -12.92 22.14 11.72
CA ILE A 103 -13.70 21.12 12.44
C ILE A 103 -15.17 21.17 11.98
N ARG A 104 -15.73 22.39 11.87
CA ARG A 104 -17.08 22.62 11.33
C ARG A 104 -17.18 22.16 9.88
N SER A 105 -16.19 22.52 9.05
CA SER A 105 -16.20 22.12 7.64
C SER A 105 -16.04 20.61 7.42
N HIS A 106 -15.34 19.88 8.28
CA HIS A 106 -15.31 18.41 8.21
C HIS A 106 -16.68 17.78 8.51
N SER A 107 -17.36 18.28 9.55
CA SER A 107 -18.72 17.81 9.87
C SER A 107 -19.74 18.15 8.77
N GLU A 108 -19.53 19.27 8.09
CA GLU A 108 -20.35 19.70 6.95
C GLU A 108 -19.94 18.99 5.64
N ALA A 109 -18.67 18.66 5.43
CA ALA A 109 -18.17 17.96 4.26
C ALA A 109 -18.61 16.49 4.24
N ASP A 110 -18.63 15.81 5.39
CA ASP A 110 -19.19 14.46 5.50
C ASP A 110 -20.72 14.47 5.22
N ALA A 111 -21.42 15.53 5.64
CA ALA A 111 -22.84 15.74 5.33
C ALA A 111 -23.09 16.16 3.86
N ALA A 112 -22.20 16.97 3.29
CA ALA A 112 -22.27 17.47 1.91
C ALA A 112 -21.87 16.40 0.89
N ALA A 113 -20.90 15.54 1.19
CA ALA A 113 -20.54 14.39 0.35
C ALA A 113 -21.70 13.39 0.27
N ALA A 114 -22.43 13.17 1.39
CA ALA A 114 -23.63 12.35 1.41
C ALA A 114 -24.77 12.94 0.55
N THR A 115 -24.98 14.26 0.58
CA THR A 115 -26.04 14.94 -0.20
C THR A 115 -25.66 15.24 -1.65
N ALA A 116 -24.39 15.49 -1.97
CA ALA A 116 -23.90 15.68 -3.34
C ALA A 116 -24.02 14.40 -4.18
N SER A 117 -23.84 13.23 -3.56
CA SER A 117 -24.08 11.93 -4.24
C SER A 117 -25.56 11.71 -4.63
N ALA A 118 -26.50 12.36 -3.93
CA ALA A 118 -27.92 12.29 -4.23
C ALA A 118 -28.37 13.30 -5.30
N ASN A 119 -27.66 14.42 -5.45
CA ASN A 119 -28.04 15.53 -6.31
C ASN A 119 -27.23 15.63 -7.64
N ALA A 120 -26.41 14.63 -7.96
CA ALA A 120 -25.62 14.60 -9.20
C ALA A 120 -26.43 14.60 -10.52
N ASN A 121 -27.78 14.60 -10.45
CA ASN A 121 -28.66 14.69 -11.61
C ASN A 121 -29.42 16.03 -11.73
N ALA A 122 -29.10 17.06 -10.94
CA ALA A 122 -29.86 18.31 -10.97
C ALA A 122 -29.04 19.58 -10.65
N ASP A 123 -27.96 19.87 -11.38
CA ASP A 123 -27.47 21.25 -11.48
C ASP A 123 -26.69 21.51 -12.77
N VAL A 124 -27.42 21.86 -13.84
CA VAL A 124 -26.86 22.39 -15.10
C VAL A 124 -27.02 23.92 -15.16
N ASN A 125 -27.62 24.56 -14.15
CA ASN A 125 -28.05 25.97 -14.26
C ASN A 125 -27.74 26.81 -13.01
N LYS A 126 -26.55 26.67 -12.45
CA LYS A 126 -26.05 27.64 -11.46
C LYS A 126 -24.58 28.00 -11.64
N SER A 127 -24.24 28.54 -12.80
CA SER A 127 -23.02 29.36 -12.93
C SER A 127 -23.21 30.44 -14.00
N ALA A 128 -23.98 31.47 -13.64
CA ALA A 128 -24.10 32.69 -14.45
C ALA A 128 -23.62 33.95 -13.70
N ASN A 129 -23.01 33.82 -12.52
CA ASN A 129 -22.47 34.98 -11.81
C ASN A 129 -21.36 34.61 -10.80
N ALA A 130 -20.31 33.95 -11.28
CA ALA A 130 -19.02 33.89 -10.59
C ALA A 130 -17.99 34.62 -11.48
N PRO A 131 -17.09 35.44 -10.92
CA PRO A 131 -16.08 36.14 -11.72
C PRO A 131 -15.25 35.11 -12.47
N ALA A 132 -14.76 35.47 -13.65
CA ALA A 132 -14.12 34.63 -14.68
C ALA A 132 -12.78 33.96 -14.26
N ALA A 133 -12.77 33.27 -13.13
CA ALA A 133 -11.73 32.35 -12.63
C ALA A 133 -12.23 30.89 -12.61
N GLY A 134 -13.46 30.62 -13.09
CA GLY A 134 -14.03 29.28 -13.18
C GLY A 134 -13.42 28.40 -14.27
N GLY A 135 -12.83 28.98 -15.32
CA GLY A 135 -12.21 28.20 -16.40
C GLY A 135 -10.85 27.59 -16.05
N GLU A 136 -10.05 28.25 -15.18
CA GLU A 136 -8.73 27.73 -14.78
C GLU A 136 -8.81 26.75 -13.60
N SER A 137 -9.75 26.94 -12.68
CA SER A 137 -9.92 26.02 -11.53
C SER A 137 -10.37 24.63 -11.97
N ASP A 138 -11.20 24.53 -13.01
CA ASP A 138 -11.61 23.26 -13.60
C ASP A 138 -10.43 22.49 -14.23
N LEU A 139 -9.41 23.19 -14.75
CA LEU A 139 -8.20 22.55 -15.33
C LEU A 139 -7.37 21.77 -14.29
N PHE A 140 -7.45 22.16 -13.02
CA PHE A 140 -6.70 21.52 -11.93
C PHE A 140 -7.56 20.60 -11.06
N THR A 141 -8.81 20.36 -11.45
CA THR A 141 -9.67 19.44 -10.71
C THR A 141 -9.13 18.02 -10.85
N THR A 142 -8.65 17.48 -9.73
CA THR A 142 -8.14 16.12 -9.67
C THR A 142 -9.27 15.11 -9.77
N MET A 143 -9.02 13.98 -10.43
CA MET A 143 -9.96 12.85 -10.42
C MET A 143 -10.22 12.36 -8.99
N PRO A 144 -11.44 11.89 -8.68
CA PRO A 144 -11.76 11.37 -7.37
C PRO A 144 -10.92 10.13 -7.05
N ARG A 145 -10.65 9.92 -5.75
CA ARG A 145 -9.87 8.76 -5.27
C ARG A 145 -10.60 7.43 -5.49
N THR A 146 -11.93 7.45 -5.49
CA THR A 146 -12.79 6.28 -5.69
C THR A 146 -13.16 6.11 -7.16
N THR A 147 -12.87 4.95 -7.73
CA THR A 147 -13.18 4.65 -9.15
C THR A 147 -14.57 4.03 -9.32
N ALA A 148 -15.05 3.90 -10.56
CA ALA A 148 -16.28 3.17 -10.85
C ALA A 148 -16.18 1.68 -10.44
N ALA A 149 -14.99 1.09 -10.56
CA ALA A 149 -14.71 -0.29 -10.14
C ALA A 149 -14.78 -0.45 -8.60
N ASP A 150 -14.43 0.60 -7.85
CA ASP A 150 -14.62 0.64 -6.39
C ASP A 150 -16.10 0.64 -6.00
N ALA A 151 -16.89 1.49 -6.65
CA ALA A 151 -18.33 1.58 -6.38
C ALA A 151 -19.05 0.24 -6.66
N GLN A 152 -18.64 -0.46 -7.71
CA GLN A 152 -19.20 -1.76 -8.10
C GLN A 152 -18.58 -2.95 -7.35
N ASN A 153 -17.54 -2.73 -6.55
CA ASN A 153 -16.75 -3.78 -5.90
C ASN A 153 -16.24 -4.86 -6.88
N ASP A 154 -15.87 -4.48 -8.11
CA ASP A 154 -15.43 -5.44 -9.12
C ASP A 154 -14.09 -6.09 -8.71
N GLN A 155 -14.12 -7.39 -8.44
CA GLN A 155 -12.95 -8.14 -8.00
C GLN A 155 -11.98 -8.50 -9.13
N ARG A 156 -12.39 -8.31 -10.39
CA ARG A 156 -11.58 -8.63 -11.58
C ARG A 156 -10.84 -7.41 -12.11
N SER A 157 -11.35 -6.20 -11.88
CA SER A 157 -10.70 -4.96 -12.29
C SER A 157 -9.45 -4.65 -11.45
N LEU A 158 -8.42 -4.13 -12.12
CA LEU A 158 -7.18 -3.64 -11.49
C LEU A 158 -7.33 -2.21 -10.94
N GLU A 159 -8.32 -1.47 -11.42
CA GLU A 159 -8.61 -0.07 -11.06
C GLU A 159 -9.34 0.08 -9.72
N ARG A 160 -9.62 -1.04 -9.05
CA ARG A 160 -10.21 -1.06 -7.71
C ARG A 160 -9.13 -0.88 -6.63
N ALA A 161 -9.39 -0.12 -5.58
CA ALA A 161 -8.55 0.08 -4.39
C ALA A 161 -7.13 0.52 -4.78
N LEU A 162 -7.04 1.70 -5.40
CA LEU A 162 -5.79 2.27 -5.88
C LEU A 162 -4.79 2.56 -4.75
N ASP A 163 -5.25 2.71 -3.51
CA ASP A 163 -4.47 2.94 -2.30
C ASP A 163 -3.88 1.66 -1.67
N ARG A 164 -4.32 0.48 -2.13
CA ARG A 164 -3.92 -0.83 -1.57
C ARG A 164 -3.18 -1.69 -2.58
N THR A 165 -2.36 -2.60 -2.05
CA THR A 165 -1.75 -3.66 -2.85
C THR A 165 -2.77 -4.75 -3.13
N LEU A 166 -3.00 -5.06 -4.41
CA LEU A 166 -3.84 -6.19 -4.81
C LEU A 166 -3.00 -7.41 -5.11
N TYR A 167 -3.53 -8.60 -4.81
CA TYR A 167 -2.91 -9.88 -5.13
C TYR A 167 -3.79 -10.67 -6.09
N LEU A 168 -3.16 -11.31 -7.07
CA LEU A 168 -3.84 -12.20 -8.01
C LEU A 168 -4.11 -13.55 -7.34
N VAL A 169 -5.37 -13.98 -7.38
CA VAL A 169 -5.79 -15.29 -6.89
C VAL A 169 -6.72 -15.93 -7.92
N VAL A 170 -6.56 -17.22 -8.14
CA VAL A 170 -7.33 -17.99 -9.13
C VAL A 170 -8.23 -18.97 -8.42
N GLN A 171 -9.46 -19.08 -8.91
CA GLN A 171 -10.44 -20.03 -8.41
C GLN A 171 -10.27 -21.36 -9.15
N ARG A 172 -10.12 -22.47 -8.42
CA ARG A 172 -10.21 -23.80 -9.02
C ARG A 172 -11.66 -24.29 -8.91
N ALA A 173 -12.29 -24.56 -10.06
CA ALA A 173 -13.54 -25.31 -10.08
C ALA A 173 -13.28 -26.69 -9.49
N THR A 174 -13.82 -26.92 -8.30
CA THR A 174 -13.80 -28.22 -7.63
C THR A 174 -15.18 -28.85 -7.89
N GLY A 175 -15.28 -30.18 -7.95
CA GLY A 175 -16.53 -30.89 -8.29
C GLY A 175 -17.74 -30.49 -7.44
N GLN A 176 -18.92 -30.98 -7.84
CA GLN A 176 -20.26 -30.48 -7.45
C GLN A 176 -20.54 -30.28 -5.95
N ASP A 177 -19.76 -30.89 -5.04
CA ASP A 177 -20.00 -30.88 -3.59
C ASP A 177 -18.98 -30.09 -2.76
N HIS A 178 -18.04 -29.36 -3.38
CA HIS A 178 -16.94 -28.71 -2.64
C HIS A 178 -16.89 -27.20 -2.87
N LEU A 179 -16.67 -26.44 -1.78
CA LEU A 179 -16.46 -24.99 -1.80
C LEU A 179 -15.35 -24.61 -2.81
N PRO A 180 -15.51 -23.51 -3.56
CA PRO A 180 -14.49 -23.08 -4.50
C PRO A 180 -13.16 -22.80 -3.79
N GLN A 181 -12.12 -23.53 -4.19
CA GLN A 181 -10.80 -23.38 -3.61
C GLN A 181 -10.02 -22.26 -4.32
N TRP A 182 -9.73 -21.20 -3.57
CA TRP A 182 -8.85 -20.11 -4.00
C TRP A 182 -7.39 -20.49 -3.80
N HIS A 183 -6.58 -20.30 -4.84
CA HIS A 183 -5.15 -20.59 -4.80
C HIS A 183 -4.38 -19.61 -5.68
N LEU A 184 -3.06 -19.54 -5.45
CA LEU A 184 -2.18 -18.82 -6.36
C LEU A 184 -2.07 -19.57 -7.69
N PRO A 185 -1.77 -18.89 -8.80
CA PRO A 185 -1.35 -19.55 -10.03
C PRO A 185 -0.20 -20.51 -9.76
N THR A 186 -0.47 -21.82 -9.89
CA THR A 186 0.50 -22.88 -9.59
C THR A 186 0.71 -23.78 -10.78
N LYS A 187 1.97 -24.07 -11.13
CA LYS A 187 2.34 -25.05 -12.14
C LYS A 187 3.22 -26.14 -11.54
N ARG A 188 2.94 -27.39 -11.89
CA ARG A 188 3.78 -28.53 -11.52
C ARG A 188 5.01 -28.53 -12.43
N LEU A 189 6.19 -28.78 -11.85
CA LEU A 189 7.38 -28.95 -12.68
C LEU A 189 7.34 -30.26 -13.46
N PRO A 190 7.88 -30.28 -14.69
CA PRO A 190 7.93 -31.49 -15.51
C PRO A 190 8.78 -32.59 -14.84
N GLN A 191 8.42 -33.83 -15.12
CA GLN A 191 9.19 -35.02 -14.75
C GLN A 191 9.39 -35.84 -16.05
N PRO A 192 10.63 -36.13 -16.48
CA PRO A 192 11.93 -35.88 -15.84
C PRO A 192 12.33 -34.40 -15.79
N ARG A 193 13.18 -34.02 -14.80
CA ARG A 193 13.65 -32.64 -14.62
C ARG A 193 14.93 -32.40 -15.42
N THR A 194 14.94 -31.35 -16.21
CA THR A 194 16.13 -30.87 -16.94
C THR A 194 16.82 -29.78 -16.12
N PRO A 195 18.16 -29.63 -16.16
CA PRO A 195 18.86 -28.54 -15.47
C PRO A 195 18.46 -27.13 -15.95
N THR A 196 17.81 -27.03 -17.12
CA THR A 196 17.24 -25.78 -17.65
C THR A 196 15.94 -25.37 -16.97
N ASP A 197 15.25 -26.30 -16.30
CA ASP A 197 13.92 -26.04 -15.73
C ASP A 197 14.06 -25.23 -14.43
N SER A 198 13.74 -23.94 -14.51
CA SER A 198 13.81 -23.05 -13.37
C SER A 198 12.44 -22.85 -12.68
N LEU A 199 12.46 -22.67 -11.36
CA LEU A 199 11.23 -22.42 -10.59
C LEU A 199 10.54 -21.12 -11.00
N HIS A 200 11.33 -20.09 -11.31
CA HIS A 200 10.82 -18.76 -11.60
C HIS A 200 10.16 -18.69 -12.98
N GLU A 201 10.74 -19.32 -14.00
CA GLU A 201 10.10 -19.45 -15.32
C GLU A 201 8.84 -20.33 -15.24
N SER A 202 8.90 -21.46 -14.52
CA SER A 202 7.73 -22.31 -14.32
C SER A 202 6.56 -21.56 -13.63
N GLY A 203 6.87 -20.65 -12.71
CA GLY A 203 5.87 -19.79 -12.08
C GLY A 203 5.27 -18.75 -13.04
N LEU A 204 6.11 -18.15 -13.90
CA LEU A 204 5.62 -17.23 -14.95
C LEU A 204 4.74 -17.94 -15.96
N ASP A 205 5.14 -19.14 -16.40
CA ASP A 205 4.36 -19.94 -17.32
C ASP A 205 2.99 -20.32 -16.73
N ALA A 206 2.92 -20.56 -15.42
CA ALA A 206 1.65 -20.81 -14.73
C ALA A 206 0.64 -19.67 -14.95
N VAL A 207 1.10 -18.42 -14.95
CA VAL A 207 0.22 -17.27 -15.19
C VAL A 207 -0.08 -17.10 -16.67
N ARG A 208 0.93 -17.26 -17.54
CA ARG A 208 0.77 -17.13 -19.00
C ARG A 208 -0.18 -18.18 -19.58
N GLU A 209 -0.16 -19.40 -19.06
CA GLU A 209 -1.07 -20.47 -19.48
C GLU A 209 -2.52 -20.20 -19.07
N LEU A 210 -2.73 -19.58 -17.89
CA LEU A 210 -4.07 -19.32 -17.36
C LEU A 210 -4.70 -18.04 -17.91
N LEU A 211 -3.92 -16.96 -18.04
CA LEU A 211 -4.42 -15.62 -18.36
C LEU A 211 -3.94 -15.11 -19.74
N GLY A 212 -3.10 -15.86 -20.43
CA GLY A 212 -2.49 -15.46 -21.69
C GLY A 212 -1.25 -14.56 -21.53
N ALA A 213 -0.72 -14.11 -22.66
CA ALA A 213 0.48 -13.28 -22.73
C ALA A 213 0.19 -11.77 -22.66
N THR A 214 -1.04 -11.35 -22.38
CA THR A 214 -1.45 -9.93 -22.37
C THR A 214 -0.89 -9.15 -21.18
N MET A 215 -0.51 -9.85 -20.10
CA MET A 215 -0.08 -9.23 -18.85
C MET A 215 1.44 -9.07 -18.80
N ASP A 216 1.91 -7.83 -18.65
CA ASP A 216 3.32 -7.53 -18.42
C ASP A 216 3.69 -7.78 -16.95
N ILE A 217 4.35 -8.90 -16.70
CA ILE A 217 4.79 -9.32 -15.36
C ILE A 217 6.30 -9.20 -15.25
N TRP A 218 6.75 -8.50 -14.21
CA TRP A 218 8.16 -8.41 -13.87
C TRP A 218 8.47 -9.25 -12.63
N LEU A 219 9.41 -10.20 -12.75
CA LEU A 219 9.91 -10.99 -11.62
C LEU A 219 10.98 -10.21 -10.86
N VAL A 220 10.76 -10.03 -9.55
CA VAL A 220 11.70 -9.32 -8.67
C VAL A 220 13.00 -10.12 -8.47
N SER A 221 12.91 -11.45 -8.30
CA SER A 221 14.09 -12.30 -8.08
C SER A 221 13.85 -13.76 -8.46
N ARG A 222 14.94 -14.56 -8.52
CA ARG A 222 14.90 -16.02 -8.67
C ARG A 222 14.70 -16.78 -7.36
N LEU A 223 14.72 -16.08 -6.22
CA LEU A 223 14.62 -16.69 -4.90
C LEU A 223 13.14 -16.87 -4.52
N PRO A 224 12.74 -18.06 -4.03
CA PRO A 224 11.38 -18.27 -3.55
C PRO A 224 11.15 -17.52 -2.23
N ILE A 225 9.98 -16.89 -2.12
CA ILE A 225 9.57 -16.15 -0.90
C ILE A 225 9.09 -17.07 0.23
N ALA A 226 8.46 -18.19 -0.12
CA ALA A 226 7.86 -19.11 0.83
C ALA A 226 7.83 -20.53 0.26
N MET A 227 7.89 -21.51 1.16
CA MET A 227 7.73 -22.93 0.84
C MET A 227 6.48 -23.46 1.56
N ILE A 228 5.51 -23.91 0.78
CA ILE A 228 4.29 -24.50 1.32
C ILE A 228 4.43 -26.02 1.23
N PRO A 229 4.59 -26.73 2.36
CA PRO A 229 4.66 -28.18 2.35
C PRO A 229 3.31 -28.77 1.93
N HIS A 230 3.35 -29.80 1.08
CA HIS A 230 2.14 -30.47 0.57
C HIS A 230 1.40 -31.31 1.64
N ALA A 231 1.92 -31.39 2.87
CA ALA A 231 1.31 -32.20 3.92
C ALA A 231 0.14 -31.47 4.58
N ALA A 232 -1.00 -32.15 4.66
CA ALA A 232 -2.30 -31.70 5.20
C ALA A 232 -2.30 -31.26 6.69
N GLY A 233 -1.14 -30.98 7.29
CA GLY A 233 -0.97 -30.50 8.66
C GLY A 233 0.42 -29.91 8.97
N ALA A 234 1.22 -29.58 7.95
CA ALA A 234 2.57 -29.05 8.18
C ALA A 234 2.54 -27.52 8.36
N LYS A 235 3.17 -27.04 9.44
CA LYS A 235 3.30 -25.61 9.76
C LYS A 235 3.98 -24.87 8.60
N VAL A 236 3.31 -23.86 8.05
CA VAL A 236 3.85 -22.94 7.04
C VAL A 236 5.01 -22.16 7.66
N ARG A 237 6.20 -22.23 7.06
CA ARG A 237 7.36 -21.43 7.49
C ARG A 237 7.61 -20.34 6.45
N ILE A 238 7.25 -19.10 6.81
CA ILE A 238 7.55 -17.92 6.00
C ILE A 238 8.97 -17.48 6.36
N TRP A 239 9.86 -17.43 5.36
CA TRP A 239 11.21 -16.89 5.53
C TRP A 239 11.19 -15.41 5.19
N ALA A 240 10.81 -14.57 6.15
CA ALA A 240 11.05 -13.14 6.04
C ALA A 240 12.50 -12.86 6.47
N CYS A 241 13.35 -12.46 5.54
CA CYS A 241 14.66 -11.92 5.87
C CYS A 241 14.47 -10.48 6.39
N THR A 242 13.98 -10.33 7.62
CA THR A 242 13.99 -9.04 8.30
C THR A 242 15.42 -8.79 8.74
N ALA A 243 16.16 -7.98 7.99
CA ALA A 243 17.39 -7.39 8.49
C ALA A 243 17.04 -6.59 9.76
N PRO A 244 17.67 -6.86 10.91
CA PRO A 244 17.49 -6.01 12.09
C PRO A 244 18.17 -4.66 11.80
N CYS A 245 17.38 -3.66 11.39
CA CYS A 245 17.79 -2.26 11.52
C CYS A 245 17.86 -1.94 13.02
N SER A 246 19.04 -2.15 13.59
CA SER A 246 19.41 -1.63 14.91
C SER A 246 19.63 -0.14 14.76
N TYR A 247 18.56 0.65 14.94
CA TYR A 247 18.71 2.04 15.35
C TYR A 247 18.98 2.04 16.85
N GLN A 248 20.24 2.15 17.23
CA GLN A 248 20.62 2.63 18.55
C GLN A 248 20.52 4.16 18.53
N LEU A 249 19.74 4.69 19.45
CA LEU A 249 19.75 6.10 19.86
C LEU A 249 21.10 6.45 20.49
#